data_AF-A0A0E9Y330-F1
#
_entry.id   AF-A0A0E9Y330-F1
#
_cell.length_a   1.000
_cell.length_b   1.000
_cell.length_c   1.000
_cell.angle_alpha   90.00
_cell.angle_beta   90.00
_cell.angle_gamma   90.00
#
_symmetry.space_group_name_H-M   'P 1'
#
loop_
_entity.id
_entity.type
_entity.pdbx_description
1 polymer ?
#
loop_
_entity_poly.entity_id
_entity_poly.type
_entity_poly.pdbx_seq_one_letter_code
_entity_poly.pdbx_strand_id
1 'polypeptide(L)'
;VENLHHQDSFRNVPRRATVFIVLFTAAVMSTRAQDATLRHSRANNAFGLSLFSELRLTRQDQNVFFSPASVSIALGLLYTGARDKTLSELASVLGLADAGLVDRNAVLSAYKSLVDVESPNATLDIASTVLIKQSAKILDQYKCDAAWYFHAQV
;
A
#
# COMPACT_ATOMS: atom_id res chain seq x y z
N VAL A 1 -38.07 -38.65 -29.64
CA VAL A 1 -36.88 -38.96 -30.47
C VAL A 1 -36.68 -37.72 -31.31
N GLU A 2 -35.84 -36.76 -30.92
CA GLU A 2 -34.38 -36.87 -30.89
C GLU A 2 -33.81 -35.73 -30.02
N ASN A 3 -33.02 -36.09 -29.00
CA ASN A 3 -32.07 -35.19 -28.36
C ASN A 3 -30.85 -35.07 -29.28
N LEU A 4 -30.13 -33.94 -29.29
CA LEU A 4 -28.67 -33.90 -29.13
C LEU A 4 -28.13 -32.45 -29.08
N HIS A 5 -27.70 -32.12 -27.86
CA HIS A 5 -26.59 -31.24 -27.49
C HIS A 5 -25.68 -30.70 -28.61
N HIS A 6 -25.48 -29.38 -28.62
CA HIS A 6 -24.19 -28.78 -29.01
C HIS A 6 -23.89 -27.52 -28.17
N GLN A 7 -23.81 -27.70 -26.86
CA GLN A 7 -22.94 -26.88 -26.01
C GLN A 7 -21.60 -27.59 -25.95
N ASP A 8 -20.61 -27.16 -26.75
CA ASP A 8 -19.18 -27.44 -26.51
C ASP A 8 -18.32 -26.72 -27.57
N SER A 9 -18.13 -25.40 -27.42
CA SER A 9 -17.15 -24.65 -28.23
C SER A 9 -16.29 -23.70 -27.37
N PHE A 10 -16.00 -24.08 -26.13
CA PHE A 10 -15.07 -23.36 -25.24
C PHE A 10 -13.98 -24.26 -24.65
N ARG A 11 -13.61 -25.33 -25.34
CA ARG A 11 -12.48 -26.18 -24.97
C ARG A 11 -11.57 -26.38 -26.17
N ASN A 12 -10.67 -25.43 -26.40
CA ASN A 12 -9.31 -25.66 -26.90
C ASN A 12 -8.63 -24.33 -27.19
N VAL A 13 -8.33 -23.55 -26.15
CA VAL A 13 -7.28 -22.53 -26.26
C VAL A 13 -5.95 -23.29 -26.35
N PRO A 14 -5.15 -23.13 -27.42
CA PRO A 14 -3.90 -23.87 -27.57
C PRO A 14 -2.95 -23.52 -26.42
N ARG A 15 -2.29 -24.52 -25.82
CA ARG A 15 -1.42 -24.34 -24.63
C ARG A 15 -0.38 -23.23 -24.79
N ARG A 16 0.07 -22.97 -26.04
CA ARG A 16 0.95 -21.85 -26.37
C ARG A 16 0.28 -20.49 -26.17
N ALA A 17 -0.97 -20.31 -26.61
CA ALA A 17 -1.73 -19.09 -26.39
C ALA A 17 -2.02 -18.86 -24.91
N THR A 18 -2.30 -19.90 -24.13
CA THR A 18 -2.45 -19.79 -22.67
C THR A 18 -1.17 -19.26 -22.01
N VAL A 19 0.00 -19.77 -22.40
CA VAL A 19 1.28 -19.30 -21.87
C VAL A 19 1.52 -17.83 -22.23
N PHE A 20 1.27 -17.43 -23.49
CA PHE A 20 1.41 -16.03 -23.89
C PHE A 20 0.45 -15.10 -23.14
N ILE A 21 -0.80 -15.50 -22.94
CA ILE A 21 -1.79 -14.72 -22.16
C ILE A 21 -1.34 -14.59 -20.71
N VAL A 22 -0.90 -15.67 -20.07
CA VAL A 22 -0.41 -15.64 -18.69
C VAL A 22 0.82 -14.73 -18.56
N LEU A 23 1.81 -14.85 -19.45
CA LEU A 23 2.99 -13.98 -19.45
C LEU A 23 2.62 -12.51 -19.68
N PHE A 24 1.70 -12.22 -20.59
CA PHE A 24 1.24 -10.86 -20.85
C PHE A 24 0.52 -10.26 -19.63
N THR A 25 -0.36 -11.03 -18.98
CA THR A 25 -1.05 -10.57 -17.76
C THR A 25 -0.09 -10.34 -16.60
N ALA A 26 0.91 -11.21 -16.41
CA ALA A 26 1.94 -11.04 -15.40
C ALA A 26 2.78 -9.79 -15.64
N ALA A 27 3.16 -9.52 -16.90
CA ALA A 27 3.90 -8.32 -17.28
C ALA A 27 3.10 -7.04 -16.96
N VAL A 28 1.82 -7.00 -17.36
CA VAL A 28 0.94 -5.84 -17.07
C VAL A 28 0.77 -5.61 -15.57
N MET A 29 0.66 -6.68 -14.77
CA MET A 29 0.56 -6.57 -13.31
C MET A 29 1.83 -5.99 -12.69
N SER A 30 3.01 -6.46 -13.11
CA SER A 30 4.30 -5.90 -12.66
C SER A 30 4.44 -4.42 -13.01
N THR A 31 4.03 -3.99 -14.21
CA THR A 31 4.08 -2.57 -14.60
C THR A 31 3.17 -1.71 -13.72
N ARG A 32 1.94 -2.18 -13.43
CA ARG A 32 1.01 -1.46 -12.55
C ARG A 32 1.54 -1.33 -11.12
N ALA A 33 2.16 -2.38 -10.60
CA ALA A 33 2.75 -2.37 -9.26
C ALA A 33 3.92 -1.37 -9.16
N GLN A 34 4.81 -1.33 -10.16
CA GLN A 34 5.91 -0.35 -10.20
C GLN A 34 5.41 1.11 -10.30
N ASP A 35 4.37 1.36 -11.10
CA ASP A 35 3.74 2.70 -11.18
C ASP A 35 3.19 3.13 -9.82
N ALA A 36 2.48 2.24 -9.12
CA ALA A 36 1.92 2.53 -7.80
C ALA A 36 3.01 2.87 -6.77
N THR A 37 4.11 2.11 -6.75
CA THR A 37 5.24 2.39 -5.86
C THR A 37 5.89 3.74 -6.15
N LEU A 38 6.11 4.08 -7.43
CA LEU A 38 6.67 5.38 -7.81
C LEU A 38 5.77 6.55 -7.38
N ARG A 39 4.46 6.41 -7.61
CA ARG A 39 3.45 7.40 -7.21
C ARG A 39 3.38 7.55 -5.70
N HIS A 40 3.48 6.45 -4.97
CA HIS A 40 3.57 6.46 -3.52
C HIS A 40 4.82 7.18 -3.02
N SER A 41 5.99 6.95 -3.62
CA SER A 41 7.22 7.70 -3.27
C SER A 41 7.07 9.20 -3.51
N ARG A 42 6.40 9.61 -4.60
CA ARG A 42 6.12 11.04 -4.86
C ARG A 42 5.18 11.63 -3.82
N ALA A 43 4.12 10.91 -3.47
CA ALA A 43 3.18 11.31 -2.41
C ALA A 43 3.91 11.47 -1.06
N ASN A 44 4.74 10.49 -0.69
CA ASN A 44 5.51 10.52 0.55
C ASN A 44 6.51 11.69 0.61
N ASN A 45 7.14 12.04 -0.52
CA ASN A 45 8.01 13.22 -0.60
C ASN A 45 7.24 14.52 -0.42
N ALA A 46 6.08 14.66 -1.07
CA ALA A 46 5.21 15.83 -0.91
C ALA A 46 4.72 15.96 0.55
N PHE A 47 4.26 14.85 1.14
CA PHE A 47 3.90 14.77 2.55
C PHE A 47 5.05 15.21 3.46
N GLY A 48 6.26 14.69 3.24
CA GLY A 48 7.44 15.05 4.02
C GLY A 48 7.80 16.53 3.95
N LEU A 49 7.75 17.13 2.76
CA LEU A 49 7.99 18.57 2.57
C LEU A 49 6.91 19.43 3.22
N SER A 50 5.65 19.01 3.12
CA SER A 50 4.53 19.68 3.79
C SER A 50 4.70 19.63 5.31
N LEU A 51 4.97 18.45 5.87
CA LEU A 51 5.19 18.28 7.31
C LEU A 51 6.40 19.08 7.79
N PHE A 52 7.50 19.09 7.03
CA PHE A 52 8.66 19.93 7.37
C PHE A 52 8.29 21.41 7.43
N SER A 53 7.50 21.90 6.48
CA SER A 53 7.03 23.29 6.46
C SER A 53 6.21 23.63 7.71
N GLU A 54 5.28 22.76 8.10
CA GLU A 54 4.50 22.90 9.34
C GLU A 54 5.37 22.89 10.60
N LEU A 55 6.34 21.98 10.68
CA LEU A 55 7.27 21.90 11.81
C LEU A 55 8.13 23.16 11.94
N ARG A 56 8.54 23.78 10.82
CA ARG A 56 9.30 25.03 10.83
C ARG A 56 8.50 26.23 11.31
N LEU A 57 7.19 26.27 11.06
CA LEU A 57 6.33 27.37 11.56
C LEU A 57 6.30 27.40 13.09
N THR A 58 6.36 26.23 13.74
CA THR A 58 6.28 26.07 15.20
C THR A 58 7.64 26.02 15.89
N ARG A 59 8.72 25.72 15.15
CA ARG A 59 10.09 25.59 15.66
C ARG A 59 11.06 26.51 14.93
N GLN A 60 10.80 27.81 14.99
CA GLN A 60 11.72 28.82 14.44
C GLN A 60 13.10 28.67 15.10
N ASP A 61 14.15 28.72 14.29
CA ASP A 61 15.57 28.66 14.69
C ASP A 61 16.02 27.39 15.44
N GLN A 62 15.25 26.30 15.35
CA GLN A 62 15.63 24.99 15.89
C GLN A 62 15.91 23.99 14.77
N ASN A 63 16.77 23.02 15.05
CA ASN A 63 16.98 21.88 14.17
C ASN A 63 15.69 21.06 14.06
N VAL A 64 15.33 20.68 12.83
CA VAL A 64 14.22 19.76 12.55
C VAL A 64 14.80 18.48 11.98
N PHE A 65 14.55 17.36 12.66
CA PHE A 65 14.99 16.03 12.24
C PHE A 65 13.86 15.03 12.42
N PHE A 66 13.50 14.33 11.34
CA PHE A 66 12.47 13.29 11.33
C PHE A 66 12.61 12.43 10.07
N SER A 67 11.94 11.27 10.04
CA SER A 67 11.82 10.42 8.86
C SER A 67 10.40 10.53 8.29
N PRO A 68 10.20 11.19 7.13
CA PRO A 68 8.89 11.25 6.48
C PRO A 68 8.29 9.87 6.21
N ALA A 69 9.12 8.93 5.75
CA ALA A 69 8.70 7.57 5.45
C ALA A 69 8.17 6.85 6.70
N SER A 70 8.85 6.97 7.84
CA SER A 70 8.41 6.33 9.09
C SER A 70 7.06 6.90 9.58
N VAL A 71 6.87 8.21 9.54
CA VAL A 71 5.59 8.84 9.91
C VAL A 71 4.48 8.40 8.94
N SER A 72 4.76 8.39 7.64
CA SER A 72 3.82 7.91 6.62
C SER A 72 3.43 6.45 6.82
N ILE A 73 4.38 5.57 7.16
CA ILE A 73 4.12 4.15 7.48
C ILE A 73 3.18 4.02 8.68
N ALA A 74 3.42 4.78 9.77
CA ALA A 74 2.55 4.76 10.94
C ALA A 74 1.12 5.22 10.60
N LEU A 75 0.97 6.25 9.78
CA LEU A 75 -0.34 6.71 9.31
C LEU A 75 -0.98 5.73 8.30
N GLY A 76 -0.19 5.07 7.46
CA GLY A 76 -0.63 4.01 6.55
C GLY A 76 -1.17 2.78 7.31
N LEU A 77 -0.56 2.45 8.45
CA LEU A 77 -1.05 1.41 9.35
C LEU A 77 -2.43 1.78 9.91
N LEU A 78 -2.64 3.03 10.33
CA LEU A 78 -3.96 3.53 10.74
C LEU A 78 -4.97 3.54 9.58
N TYR A 79 -4.54 3.93 8.38
CA TYR A 79 -5.36 3.92 7.17
C TYR A 79 -5.94 2.53 6.88
N THR A 80 -5.20 1.47 7.22
CA THR A 80 -5.62 0.06 7.06
C THR A 80 -6.86 -0.29 7.91
N GLY A 81 -7.02 0.33 9.07
CA GLY A 81 -8.20 0.17 9.94
C GLY A 81 -9.30 1.21 9.71
N ALA A 82 -8.96 2.37 9.13
CA ALA A 82 -9.85 3.52 9.01
C ALA A 82 -11.01 3.30 8.02
N ARG A 83 -12.12 4.01 8.24
CA ARG A 83 -13.31 4.06 7.37
C ARG A 83 -13.83 5.49 7.25
N ASP A 84 -14.68 5.71 6.26
CA ASP A 84 -15.41 6.96 6.03
C ASP A 84 -14.51 8.20 6.14
N LYS A 85 -14.91 9.19 6.94
CA LYS A 85 -14.20 10.46 7.10
C LYS A 85 -12.74 10.28 7.51
N THR A 86 -12.46 9.38 8.46
CA THR A 86 -11.09 9.11 8.91
C THR A 86 -10.23 8.55 7.79
N LEU A 87 -10.79 7.67 6.96
CA LEU A 87 -10.09 7.14 5.79
C LEU A 87 -9.78 8.26 4.78
N SER A 88 -10.75 9.11 4.49
CA SER A 88 -10.59 10.23 3.54
C SER A 88 -9.56 11.25 4.02
N GLU A 89 -9.56 11.61 5.30
CA GLU A 89 -8.59 12.54 5.89
C GLU A 89 -7.17 11.96 5.83
N LEU A 90 -6.98 10.69 6.21
CA LEU A 90 -5.69 10.02 6.10
C LEU A 90 -5.21 9.96 4.64
N ALA A 91 -6.08 9.60 3.70
CA ALA A 91 -5.74 9.55 2.28
C ALA A 91 -5.31 10.92 1.73
N SER A 92 -5.98 11.99 2.17
CA SER A 92 -5.68 13.36 1.76
C SER A 92 -4.33 13.83 2.34
N VAL A 93 -4.11 13.66 3.65
CA VAL A 93 -2.87 14.09 4.31
C VAL A 93 -1.65 13.36 3.74
N LEU A 94 -1.79 12.07 3.43
CA LEU A 94 -0.73 11.27 2.83
C LEU A 94 -0.53 11.55 1.33
N GLY A 95 -1.34 12.42 0.72
CA GLY A 95 -1.25 12.76 -0.71
C GLY A 95 -1.61 11.58 -1.64
N LEU A 96 -2.29 10.56 -1.13
CA LEU A 96 -2.60 9.34 -1.91
C LEU A 96 -3.59 9.65 -3.04
N ALA A 97 -4.61 10.45 -2.76
CA ALA A 97 -5.62 10.85 -3.74
C ALA A 97 -5.01 11.69 -4.88
N ASP A 98 -4.13 12.64 -4.54
CA ASP A 98 -3.44 13.50 -5.52
C ASP A 98 -2.44 12.72 -6.37
N ALA A 99 -1.81 11.71 -5.77
CA ALA A 99 -1.02 10.73 -6.50
C ALA A 99 -1.89 9.75 -7.30
N GLY A 100 -3.22 9.83 -7.23
CA GLY A 100 -4.21 8.97 -7.89
C GLY A 100 -4.25 7.52 -7.37
N LEU A 101 -3.67 7.27 -6.19
CA LEU A 101 -3.70 5.97 -5.51
C LEU A 101 -5.04 5.82 -4.77
N VAL A 102 -6.10 5.61 -5.56
CA VAL A 102 -7.49 5.49 -5.05
C VAL A 102 -7.88 4.05 -4.72
N ASP A 103 -7.19 3.08 -5.29
CA ASP A 103 -7.42 1.66 -5.00
C ASP A 103 -6.71 1.27 -3.70
N ARG A 104 -7.48 0.72 -2.75
CA ARG A 104 -6.97 0.35 -1.43
C ARG A 104 -5.85 -0.68 -1.51
N ASN A 105 -5.98 -1.67 -2.39
CA ASN A 105 -4.98 -2.73 -2.52
C ASN A 105 -3.67 -2.17 -3.11
N ALA A 106 -3.76 -1.30 -4.10
CA ALA A 106 -2.59 -0.60 -4.65
C ALA A 106 -1.87 0.24 -3.60
N VAL A 107 -2.60 0.96 -2.74
CA VAL A 107 -2.03 1.71 -1.61
C VAL A 107 -1.29 0.77 -0.65
N LEU A 108 -1.95 -0.28 -0.16
CA LEU A 108 -1.36 -1.19 0.82
C LEU A 108 -0.16 -1.96 0.23
N SER A 109 -0.23 -2.37 -1.04
CA SER A 109 0.90 -2.99 -1.75
C SER A 109 2.08 -2.04 -1.95
N ALA A 110 1.84 -0.74 -2.17
CA ALA A 110 2.90 0.25 -2.26
C ALA A 110 3.59 0.47 -0.90
N TYR A 111 2.82 0.50 0.19
CA TYR A 111 3.39 0.51 1.55
C TYR A 111 4.21 -0.76 1.83
N LYS A 112 3.69 -1.93 1.48
CA LYS A 112 4.45 -3.18 1.62
C LYS A 112 5.76 -3.14 0.84
N SER A 113 5.74 -2.64 -0.39
CA SER A 113 6.95 -2.49 -1.20
C SER A 113 7.99 -1.55 -0.56
N LEU A 114 7.54 -0.54 0.19
CA LEU A 114 8.42 0.33 0.96
C LEU A 114 8.96 -0.36 2.22
N VAL A 115 8.14 -1.14 2.90
CA VAL A 115 8.54 -1.87 4.13
C VAL A 115 9.49 -3.03 3.82
N ASP A 116 9.29 -3.70 2.70
CA ASP A 116 10.09 -4.83 2.23
C ASP A 116 11.35 -4.38 1.46
N VAL A 117 11.66 -3.08 1.42
CA VAL A 117 12.80 -2.60 0.62
C VAL A 117 14.12 -3.06 1.25
N GLU A 118 14.85 -3.88 0.52
CA GLU A 118 16.18 -4.34 0.89
C GLU A 118 17.24 -3.65 0.02
N SER A 119 18.37 -3.29 0.62
CA SER A 119 19.53 -2.76 -0.09
C SER A 119 20.78 -3.51 0.33
N PRO A 120 21.65 -3.92 -0.62
CA PRO A 120 22.91 -4.55 -0.28
C PRO A 120 23.87 -3.60 0.45
N ASN A 121 23.62 -2.29 0.39
CA ASN A 121 24.52 -1.25 0.87
C ASN A 121 23.96 -0.44 2.05
N ALA A 122 22.76 -0.76 2.53
CA ALA A 122 22.12 -0.05 3.62
C ALA A 122 21.18 -0.97 4.40
N THR A 123 21.23 -0.87 5.73
CA THR A 123 20.24 -1.49 6.60
C THR A 123 19.10 -0.52 6.83
N LEU A 124 17.89 -0.94 6.47
CA LEU A 124 16.65 -0.25 6.85
C LEU A 124 15.85 -1.19 7.74
N ASP A 125 15.62 -0.77 8.98
CA ASP A 125 14.79 -1.51 9.92
C ASP A 125 13.51 -0.70 10.19
N ILE A 126 12.36 -1.29 9.87
CA ILE A 126 11.05 -0.71 10.07
C ILE A 126 10.32 -1.55 11.11
N ALA A 127 10.32 -1.06 12.34
CA ALA A 127 9.57 -1.64 13.45
C ALA A 127 8.37 -0.75 13.78
N SER A 128 7.16 -1.20 13.44
CA SER A 128 5.91 -0.52 13.78
C SER A 128 5.06 -1.39 14.70
N THR A 129 4.58 -0.81 15.81
CA THR A 129 3.69 -1.50 16.77
C THR A 129 2.51 -0.60 17.10
N VAL A 130 1.31 -1.18 17.16
CA VAL A 130 0.10 -0.48 17.61
C VAL A 130 -0.22 -0.93 19.02
N LEU A 131 -0.15 -0.02 19.99
CA LEU A 131 -0.54 -0.32 21.37
C LEU A 131 -2.00 0.06 21.59
N ILE A 132 -2.83 -0.92 21.95
CA ILE A 132 -4.27 -0.70 22.14
C ILE A 132 -4.69 -1.12 23.54
N LYS A 133 -5.68 -0.41 24.08
CA LYS A 133 -6.30 -0.75 25.36
C LYS A 133 -6.78 -2.20 25.35
N GLN A 134 -6.37 -2.99 26.34
CA GLN A 134 -6.64 -4.43 26.44
C GLN A 134 -8.12 -4.80 26.35
N SER A 135 -9.03 -3.91 26.77
CA SER A 135 -10.48 -4.14 26.71
C SER A 135 -11.09 -3.96 25.31
N ALA A 136 -10.33 -3.42 24.36
CA ALA A 136 -10.81 -3.19 23.00
C ALA A 136 -10.78 -4.49 22.19
N LYS A 137 -11.87 -4.79 21.50
CA LYS A 137 -11.93 -5.93 20.59
C LYS A 137 -11.39 -5.51 19.23
N ILE A 138 -10.26 -6.09 18.84
CA ILE A 138 -9.61 -5.82 17.55
C ILE A 138 -10.03 -6.88 16.55
N LEU A 139 -10.46 -6.44 15.38
CA LEU A 139 -10.80 -7.32 14.27
C LEU A 139 -9.58 -8.13 13.85
N ASP A 140 -9.73 -9.45 13.72
CA ASP A 140 -8.63 -10.32 13.31
C ASP A 140 -8.09 -9.96 11.93
N GLN A 141 -8.97 -9.50 11.02
CA GLN A 141 -8.56 -8.99 9.71
C GLN A 141 -7.57 -7.83 9.84
N TYR A 142 -7.79 -6.89 10.77
CA TYR A 142 -6.87 -5.78 10.96
C TYR A 142 -5.49 -6.25 11.43
N LYS A 143 -5.45 -7.23 12.33
CA LYS A 143 -4.18 -7.84 12.78
C LYS A 143 -3.45 -8.52 11.62
N CYS A 144 -4.18 -9.26 10.78
CA CYS A 144 -3.64 -9.90 9.58
C CYS A 144 -3.09 -8.87 8.59
N ASP A 145 -3.84 -7.81 8.30
CA ASP A 145 -3.41 -6.77 7.36
C ASP A 145 -2.20 -5.99 7.90
N ALA A 146 -2.19 -5.65 9.19
CA ALA A 146 -1.08 -4.99 9.86
C ALA A 146 0.21 -5.82 9.79
N ALA A 147 0.12 -7.11 10.08
CA ALA A 147 1.27 -8.01 9.99
C ALA A 147 1.74 -8.19 8.54
N TRP A 148 0.82 -8.36 7.60
CA TRP A 148 1.13 -8.65 6.20
C TRP A 148 1.75 -7.48 5.45
N TYR A 149 1.12 -6.30 5.54
CA TYR A 149 1.54 -5.13 4.77
C TYR A 149 2.62 -4.30 5.45
N PHE A 150 2.73 -4.35 6.79
CA PHE A 150 3.59 -3.43 7.55
C PHE A 150 4.58 -4.12 8.49
N HIS A 151 4.61 -5.46 8.52
CA HIS A 151 5.36 -6.24 9.52
C HIS A 151 5.03 -5.82 10.97
N ALA A 152 3.83 -5.28 11.18
CA ALA A 152 3.45 -4.65 12.44
C ALA A 152 2.77 -5.63 13.38
N GLN A 153 2.97 -5.41 14.68
CA GLN A 153 2.27 -6.11 15.75
C GLN A 153 1.22 -5.19 16.39
N VAL A 154 0.08 -5.76 16.78
CA VAL A 154 -1.08 -5.07 17.35
C VAL A 154 -1.48 -5.73 18.66
#